data_AF-A0A386HPF4-F1
#
_entry.id   AF-A0A386HPF4-F1
#
_cell.length_a   1.000
_cell.length_b   1.000
_cell.length_c   1.000
_cell.angle_alpha   90.00
_cell.angle_beta   90.00
_cell.angle_gamma   90.00
#
_symmetry.space_group_name_H-M   'P 1'
#
loop_
_entity.id
_entity.type
_entity.pdbx_description
1 polymer ?
#
loop_
_entity_poly.entity_id
_entity_poly.type
_entity_poly.pdbx_seq_one_letter_code
_entity_poly.pdbx_strand_id
1 'polypeptide(L)'
;MDKISRLIFLNAIFNFLIHKIMKQLISAIALLLFISTNSFAQKKTISSDTIHVDGICEQCQKRIENAAYIKGVKHAAWNVQTKQLIVVYSPKTSLDKIEHSIAHAGHNAGNIRATDEEYKKLPHCCAYKEELSADK
;
A
#
# COMPACT_ATOMS: atom_id res chain seq x y z
N MET A 1 -27.00 -30.23 -67.37
CA MET A 1 -27.36 -30.14 -65.94
C MET A 1 -28.76 -29.55 -65.85
N ASP A 2 -29.72 -30.36 -65.41
CA ASP A 2 -31.13 -29.98 -65.32
C ASP A 2 -31.36 -28.94 -64.21
N LYS A 3 -32.52 -28.27 -64.24
CA LYS A 3 -32.83 -27.16 -63.32
C LYS A 3 -32.83 -27.61 -61.85
N ILE A 4 -33.20 -28.86 -61.60
CA ILE A 4 -33.23 -29.46 -60.25
C ILE A 4 -31.81 -29.62 -59.70
N SER A 5 -30.87 -30.18 -60.48
CA SER A 5 -29.47 -30.28 -60.06
C SER A 5 -28.82 -28.92 -59.81
N ARG A 6 -29.15 -27.90 -60.62
CA ARG A 6 -28.69 -26.52 -60.40
C ARG A 6 -29.22 -25.92 -59.09
N LEU A 7 -30.50 -26.16 -58.76
CA LEU A 7 -31.14 -25.65 -57.55
C LEU A 7 -30.57 -26.32 -56.29
N ILE A 8 -30.35 -27.64 -56.33
CA ILE A 8 -29.72 -28.39 -55.23
C ILE A 8 -28.30 -27.87 -54.99
N PHE A 9 -27.53 -27.64 -56.05
CA PHE A 9 -26.17 -27.12 -55.96
C PHE A 9 -26.10 -25.70 -55.39
N LEU A 10 -27.03 -24.81 -55.80
CA LEU A 10 -27.14 -23.46 -55.24
C LEU A 10 -27.52 -23.47 -53.76
N ASN A 11 -28.47 -24.32 -53.34
CA ASN A 11 -28.82 -24.49 -51.93
C ASN A 11 -27.67 -25.08 -51.09
N ALA A 12 -26.89 -26.00 -51.66
CA ALA A 12 -25.73 -26.56 -50.99
C ALA A 12 -24.62 -25.50 -50.79
N ILE A 13 -24.35 -24.67 -51.79
CA ILE A 13 -23.41 -23.54 -51.69
C ILE A 13 -23.92 -22.53 -50.65
N PHE A 14 -25.20 -22.18 -50.69
CA PHE A 14 -25.81 -21.25 -49.74
C PHE A 14 -25.67 -21.75 -48.29
N ASN A 15 -26.00 -23.02 -48.03
CA ASN A 15 -25.85 -23.64 -46.71
C ASN A 15 -24.39 -23.73 -46.28
N PHE A 16 -23.47 -24.03 -47.21
CA PHE A 16 -22.03 -24.04 -46.94
C PHE A 16 -21.50 -22.65 -46.56
N LEU A 17 -21.94 -21.61 -47.26
CA LEU A 17 -21.57 -20.22 -46.98
C LEU A 17 -22.13 -19.77 -45.62
N ILE A 18 -23.39 -20.09 -45.29
CA ILE A 18 -23.98 -19.80 -43.98
C ILE A 18 -23.20 -20.48 -42.86
N HIS A 19 -22.86 -21.76 -43.03
CA HIS A 19 -22.09 -22.52 -42.03
C HIS A 19 -20.70 -21.92 -41.81
N LYS A 20 -20.04 -21.47 -42.89
CA LYS A 20 -18.72 -20.82 -42.81
C LYS A 20 -18.80 -19.49 -42.08
N ILE A 21 -19.82 -18.67 -42.36
CA ILE A 21 -20.04 -17.37 -41.72
C ILE A 21 -20.40 -17.55 -40.23
N MET A 22 -21.30 -18.48 -39.91
CA MET A 22 -21.72 -18.75 -38.54
C MET A 22 -20.55 -19.24 -37.67
N LYS A 23 -19.66 -20.08 -38.21
CA LYS A 23 -18.42 -20.50 -37.52
C LYS A 23 -17.45 -19.34 -37.26
N GLN A 24 -17.31 -18.42 -38.23
CA GLN A 24 -16.46 -17.23 -38.08
C GLN A 24 -17.02 -16.29 -37.01
N LEU A 25 -18.34 -16.11 -36.95
CA LEU A 25 -19.00 -15.30 -35.92
C LEU A 25 -18.85 -15.91 -34.52
N ILE A 26 -19.05 -17.23 -34.38
CA ILE A 26 -18.88 -17.93 -33.09
C ILE A 26 -17.42 -17.80 -32.61
N SER A 27 -16.44 -17.96 -33.51
CA SER A 27 -15.01 -17.79 -33.19
C SER A 27 -14.69 -16.36 -32.76
N ALA A 28 -15.23 -15.35 -33.45
CA ALA A 28 -15.00 -13.94 -33.12
C ALA A 28 -15.61 -13.54 -31.76
N ILE A 29 -16.80 -14.06 -31.44
CA ILE A 29 -17.46 -13.83 -30.15
C ILE A 29 -16.67 -14.50 -29.02
N ALA A 30 -16.17 -15.73 -29.23
CA ALA A 30 -15.33 -16.42 -28.24
C ALA A 30 -14.02 -15.67 -27.96
N LEU A 31 -13.40 -15.08 -28.99
CA LEU A 31 -12.18 -14.28 -28.86
C LEU A 31 -12.43 -12.96 -28.11
N LEU A 32 -13.55 -12.28 -28.38
CA LEU A 32 -13.96 -11.07 -27.67
C LEU A 32 -14.21 -11.32 -26.17
N LEU A 33 -14.79 -12.47 -25.82
CA LEU A 33 -15.00 -12.86 -24.43
C LEU A 33 -13.69 -13.16 -23.70
N PHE A 34 -12.65 -13.66 -24.40
CA PHE A 34 -11.34 -13.96 -23.81
C PHE A 34 -10.55 -12.70 -23.39
N ILE A 35 -10.75 -11.58 -24.10
CA ILE A 35 -10.07 -10.30 -23.82
C ILE A 35 -10.62 -9.61 -22.56
N SER A 36 -11.82 -10.01 -22.09
CA SER A 36 -12.50 -9.35 -20.97
C SER A 36 -11.97 -9.70 -19.58
N THR A 37 -10.97 -10.58 -19.47
CA THR A 37 -10.51 -11.07 -18.16
C THR A 37 -9.19 -10.43 -17.70
N ASN A 38 -9.33 -9.53 -16.73
CA ASN A 38 -8.40 -9.22 -15.63
C ASN A 38 -7.30 -8.18 -15.85
N SER A 39 -7.67 -6.91 -15.66
CA SER A 39 -6.77 -5.91 -15.06
C SER A 39 -7.38 -5.34 -13.78
N PHE A 40 -7.35 -6.13 -12.71
CA PHE A 40 -7.46 -5.59 -11.36
C PHE A 40 -6.06 -5.25 -10.88
N ALA A 41 -5.56 -4.08 -11.27
CA ALA A 41 -4.40 -3.49 -10.61
C ALA A 41 -4.83 -3.18 -9.15
N GLN A 42 -4.41 -4.02 -8.20
CA GLN A 42 -4.69 -3.80 -6.78
C GLN A 42 -4.03 -2.49 -6.35
N LYS A 43 -4.82 -1.42 -6.23
CA LYS A 43 -4.39 -0.15 -5.62
C LYS A 43 -4.03 -0.46 -4.17
N LYS A 44 -2.75 -0.69 -3.89
CA LYS A 44 -2.26 -0.78 -2.51
C LYS A 44 -2.50 0.58 -1.86
N THR A 45 -3.47 0.65 -0.96
CA THR A 45 -3.70 1.84 -0.13
C THR A 45 -2.49 2.03 0.77
N ILE A 46 -1.55 2.86 0.34
CA ILE A 46 -0.42 3.29 1.16
C ILE A 46 -0.80 4.63 1.77
N SER A 47 -0.68 4.73 3.09
CA SER A 47 -0.92 5.96 3.85
C SER A 47 0.42 6.64 4.13
N SER A 48 0.39 7.96 4.25
CA SER A 48 1.53 8.79 4.60
C SER A 48 1.08 9.81 5.63
N ASP A 49 1.73 9.81 6.79
CA ASP A 49 1.41 10.72 7.90
C ASP A 49 2.69 11.37 8.42
N THR A 50 2.54 12.58 8.95
CA THR A 50 3.60 13.32 9.63
C THR A 50 3.17 13.57 11.07
N ILE A 51 3.98 13.13 12.04
CA ILE A 51 3.70 13.31 13.47
C ILE A 51 4.89 13.95 14.19
N HIS A 52 4.61 14.62 15.30
CA HIS A 52 5.65 15.09 16.21
C HIS A 52 6.15 13.93 17.07
N VAL A 53 7.47 13.83 17.26
CA VAL A 53 8.09 12.85 18.16
C VAL A 53 9.20 13.54 18.95
N ASP A 54 9.16 13.40 20.27
CA ASP A 54 10.13 14.04 21.17
C ASP A 54 11.52 13.39 21.03
N GLY A 55 12.53 14.20 20.76
CA GLY A 55 13.93 13.80 20.66
C GLY A 55 14.83 15.01 20.47
N ILE A 56 16.13 14.86 20.72
CA ILE A 56 17.08 15.99 20.74
C ILE A 56 18.38 15.77 19.96
N CYS A 57 18.72 14.53 19.60
CA CYS A 57 20.01 14.24 18.97
C CYS A 57 19.91 13.19 17.85
N GLU A 58 21.00 13.01 17.10
CA GLU A 58 21.09 12.02 16.01
C GLU A 58 20.90 10.56 16.49
N GLN A 59 21.20 10.28 17.76
CA GLN A 59 20.90 8.95 18.33
C GLN A 59 19.40 8.76 18.59
N CYS A 60 18.67 9.84 18.94
CA CYS A 60 17.21 9.81 18.98
C CYS A 60 16.66 9.51 17.59
N GLN A 61 17.20 10.15 16.55
CA GLN A 61 16.76 9.91 15.17
C GLN A 61 16.80 8.42 14.83
N LYS A 62 17.96 7.76 15.00
CA LYS A 62 18.11 6.33 14.70
C LYS A 62 17.14 5.48 15.52
N ARG A 63 16.96 5.79 16.81
CA ARG A 63 16.06 5.04 17.70
C ARG A 63 14.59 5.19 17.28
N ILE A 64 14.15 6.42 17.01
CA ILE A 64 12.79 6.75 16.58
C ILE A 64 12.48 6.08 15.24
N GLU A 65 13.36 6.23 14.24
CA GLU A 65 13.19 5.62 12.92
C GLU A 65 13.13 4.09 13.00
N ASN A 66 14.00 3.47 13.80
CA ASN A 66 13.98 2.02 14.01
C ASN A 66 12.71 1.55 14.74
N ALA A 67 12.27 2.28 15.77
CA ALA A 67 11.05 1.96 16.51
C ALA A 67 9.79 2.14 15.66
N ALA A 68 9.80 3.11 14.74
CA ALA A 68 8.71 3.34 13.80
C ALA A 68 8.65 2.26 12.71
N TYR A 69 9.76 1.60 12.37
CA TYR A 69 9.85 0.63 11.27
C TYR A 69 9.28 -0.76 11.59
N ILE A 70 8.04 -0.81 12.06
CA ILE A 70 7.31 -2.05 12.35
C ILE A 70 6.71 -2.70 11.09
N LYS A 71 6.25 -3.96 11.21
CA LYS A 71 5.63 -4.69 10.10
C LYS A 71 4.49 -3.90 9.47
N GLY A 72 4.67 -3.52 8.21
CA GLY A 72 3.68 -2.76 7.44
C GLY A 72 4.14 -1.36 7.09
N VAL A 73 5.15 -0.82 7.79
CA VAL A 73 5.83 0.43 7.45
C VAL A 73 6.77 0.20 6.26
N LYS A 74 6.87 1.22 5.42
CA LYS A 74 7.66 1.26 4.18
C LYS A 74 8.75 2.29 4.26
N HIS A 75 8.48 3.39 4.95
CA HIS A 75 9.42 4.47 5.18
C HIS A 75 9.16 5.10 6.54
N ALA A 76 10.23 5.49 7.22
CA ALA A 76 10.22 6.26 8.45
C ALA A 76 11.45 7.17 8.41
N ALA A 77 11.26 8.48 8.51
CA ALA A 77 12.34 9.46 8.54
C ALA A 77 12.01 10.55 9.55
N TRP A 78 12.85 10.70 10.56
CA TRP A 78 12.69 11.71 11.60
C TRP A 78 13.72 12.81 11.46
N ASN A 79 13.30 14.06 11.63
CA ASN A 79 14.18 15.21 11.51
C ASN A 79 14.48 15.80 12.89
N VAL A 80 15.77 15.90 13.23
CA VAL A 80 16.25 16.40 14.53
C VAL A 80 15.82 17.85 14.79
N GLN A 81 15.83 18.70 13.76
CA GLN A 81 15.56 20.13 13.90
C GLN A 81 14.06 20.40 14.07
N THR A 82 13.21 19.72 13.29
CA THR A 82 11.76 19.95 13.31
C THR A 82 11.03 19.04 14.29
N LYS A 83 11.70 17.99 14.78
CA LYS A 83 11.13 16.91 15.61
C LYS A 83 9.94 16.20 14.94
N GLN A 84 9.88 16.24 13.60
CA GLN A 84 8.82 15.59 12.83
C GLN A 84 9.29 14.25 12.28
N LEU A 85 8.45 13.23 12.45
CA LEU A 85 8.57 11.91 11.83
C LEU A 85 7.60 11.83 10.66
N ILE A 86 8.11 11.54 9.47
CA ILE A 86 7.30 11.17 8.30
C ILE A 86 7.29 9.65 8.22
N VAL A 87 6.08 9.05 8.17
CA VAL A 87 5.89 7.61 8.03
C VAL A 87 5.01 7.27 6.84
N VAL A 88 5.44 6.29 6.07
CA VAL A 88 4.68 5.73 4.95
C VAL A 88 4.41 4.27 5.25
N TYR A 89 3.14 3.85 5.24
CA TYR A 89 2.75 2.52 5.69
C TYR A 89 1.55 1.94 4.94
N SER A 90 1.50 0.62 4.92
CA SER A 90 0.42 -0.17 4.30
C SER A 90 -0.71 -0.46 5.31
N PRO A 91 -1.87 -0.95 4.87
CA PRO A 91 -3.02 -1.25 5.75
C PRO A 91 -2.76 -2.40 6.74
N LYS A 92 -1.56 -3.00 6.71
CA LYS A 92 -1.10 -4.00 7.68
C LYS A 92 -0.79 -3.38 9.05
N THR A 93 -0.69 -2.05 9.13
CA THR A 93 -0.48 -1.30 10.37
C THR A 93 -1.31 -0.01 10.35
N SER A 94 -1.30 0.72 11.46
CA SER A 94 -1.95 2.02 11.65
C SER A 94 -0.96 3.01 12.27
N LEU A 95 -1.25 4.30 12.16
CA LEU A 95 -0.49 5.36 12.83
C LEU A 95 -0.40 5.13 14.35
N ASP A 96 -1.52 4.78 14.98
CA ASP A 96 -1.61 4.45 16.41
C ASP A 96 -0.61 3.36 16.85
N LYS A 97 -0.48 2.26 16.08
CA LYS A 97 0.50 1.20 16.36
C LYS A 97 1.94 1.68 16.23
N ILE A 98 2.21 2.59 15.30
CA ILE A 98 3.52 3.19 15.10
C ILE A 98 3.84 4.11 16.30
N GLU A 99 2.91 4.98 16.70
CA GLU A 99 3.03 5.84 17.88
C GLU A 99 3.31 5.03 19.15
N HIS A 100 2.55 3.95 19.39
CA HIS A 100 2.79 3.03 20.49
C HIS A 100 4.17 2.36 20.46
N SER A 101 4.65 1.95 19.29
CA SER A 101 5.98 1.35 19.15
C SER A 101 7.09 2.33 19.50
N ILE A 102 6.94 3.60 19.10
CA ILE A 102 7.90 4.67 19.40
C ILE A 102 7.87 5.03 20.89
N ALA A 103 6.68 5.12 21.49
CA ALA A 103 6.50 5.30 22.93
C ALA A 103 7.17 4.19 23.74
N HIS A 104 7.04 2.93 23.28
CA HIS A 104 7.71 1.78 23.90
C HIS A 104 9.24 1.89 23.85
N ALA A 105 9.78 2.58 22.84
CA ALA A 105 11.21 2.89 22.74
C ALA A 105 11.65 4.08 23.61
N GLY A 106 10.74 4.72 24.34
CA GLY A 106 10.99 5.79 25.30
C GLY A 106 10.65 7.20 24.80
N HIS A 107 10.13 7.35 23.58
CA HIS A 107 9.87 8.67 22.98
C HIS A 107 8.37 8.97 22.90
N ASN A 108 7.91 10.12 23.39
CA ASN A 108 6.52 10.52 23.12
C ASN A 108 6.32 10.71 21.62
N ALA A 109 5.22 10.19 21.08
CA ALA A 109 4.94 10.19 19.65
C ALA A 109 3.46 10.49 19.39
N GLY A 110 3.19 11.58 18.69
CA GLY A 110 1.83 12.03 18.40
C GLY A 110 1.00 12.17 19.68
N ASN A 111 -0.03 11.34 19.82
CA ASN A 111 -0.91 11.36 20.99
C ASN A 111 -0.49 10.39 22.09
N ILE A 112 0.50 9.53 21.84
CA ILE A 112 0.95 8.51 22.79
C ILE A 112 2.20 9.00 23.52
N ARG A 113 2.16 8.92 24.85
CA ARG A 113 3.31 9.23 25.71
C ARG A 113 4.02 7.97 26.13
N ALA A 114 5.36 8.02 26.17
CA ALA A 114 6.18 6.98 26.75
C ALA A 114 5.95 6.91 28.26
N THR A 115 5.91 5.69 28.80
CA THR A 115 5.87 5.48 30.25
C THR A 115 7.18 5.95 30.89
N ASP A 116 7.16 6.22 32.19
CA ASP A 116 8.37 6.61 32.90
C ASP A 116 9.41 5.47 32.90
N GLU A 117 8.96 4.21 32.92
CA GLU A 117 9.83 3.04 32.82
C GLU A 117 10.54 2.94 31.46
N GLU A 118 9.84 3.21 30.36
CA GLU A 118 10.42 3.20 29.02
C GLU A 118 11.35 4.39 28.81
N TYR A 119 10.92 5.57 29.25
CA TYR A 119 11.70 6.80 29.15
C TYR A 119 13.03 6.69 29.92
N LYS A 120 13.04 6.12 31.13
CA LYS A 120 14.26 5.92 31.92
C LYS A 120 15.28 4.96 31.30
N LYS A 121 14.88 4.16 30.30
CA LYS A 121 15.80 3.30 29.52
C LYS A 121 16.52 4.06 28.40
N LEU A 122 16.13 5.31 28.14
CA LEU A 122 16.83 6.13 27.16
C LEU A 122 18.26 6.43 27.62
N PRO A 123 19.24 6.44 26.70
CA PRO A 123 20.57 6.94 27.00
C PRO A 123 20.54 8.39 27.48
N HIS A 124 21.55 8.81 28.24
CA HIS A 124 21.65 10.17 28.77
C HIS A 124 21.47 11.26 27.71
N CYS A 125 22.03 11.09 26.50
CA CYS A 125 21.89 12.05 25.39
C CYS A 125 20.47 12.14 24.79
N CYS A 126 19.55 11.28 25.22
CA CYS A 126 18.18 11.20 24.74
C CYS A 126 17.16 11.58 25.83
N ALA A 127 17.62 11.90 27.05
CA ALA A 127 16.75 12.29 28.15
C ALA A 127 16.42 13.81 28.05
N TYR A 128 15.34 14.14 27.35
CA TYR A 128 14.91 15.52 27.06
C TYR A 128 13.95 16.15 28.09
N LYS A 129 13.33 15.36 28.99
CA LYS A 129 12.39 15.87 30.01
C LYS A 129 13.08 16.70 31.10
N GLU A 130 14.39 16.57 31.31
CA GLU A 130 15.10 17.38 32.32
C GLU A 130 15.19 18.86 31.91
N GLU A 131 15.28 19.17 30.61
CA GLU A 131 15.34 20.55 30.09
C GLU A 131 14.02 21.33 30.24
N LEU A 132 12.87 20.66 30.39
CA LEU A 132 11.55 21.31 30.51
C LEU A 132 11.19 21.74 31.95
N SER A 133 12.04 21.43 32.94
CA SER A 133 11.76 21.70 34.36
C SER A 133 12.63 22.79 34.98
N ALA A 134 13.55 23.40 34.21
CA ALA A 134 14.49 24.40 34.70
C ALA A 134 14.04 25.86 34.55
N ASP A 135 12.83 26.12 34.02
CA ASP A 135 12.21 27.45 34.03
C ASP A 135 10.97 27.44 34.95
N LYS A 136 11.21 27.59 36.25
CA LYS A 136 10.25 28.14 37.23
C LYS A 136 10.98 28.88 38.34
#